data_AF-A0A2D7ZG81-F1
#
_entry.id   AF-A0A2D7ZG81-F1
#
_cell.length_a   1.000
_cell.length_b   1.000
_cell.length_c   1.000
_cell.angle_alpha   90.00
_cell.angle_beta   90.00
_cell.angle_gamma   90.00
#
_symmetry.space_group_name_H-M   'P 1'
#
loop_
_entity.id
_entity.type
_entity.pdbx_description
1 polymer ?
#
loop_
_entity_poly.entity_id
_entity_poly.type
_entity_poly.pdbx_seq_one_letter_code
_entity_poly.pdbx_strand_id
1 'polypeptide(L)' 'MFKALFSQGMAEWATASLVFISGAMAGRLLATGMSETQALGAVLAILGSLTAAVAVRVWPVEDPVEARARKRQD' A
#
# COMPACT_ATOMS: atom_id res chain seq x y z
N MET A 1 -8.97 -14.92 -13.38
CA MET A 1 -9.13 -13.45 -13.24
C MET A 1 -8.57 -12.89 -11.93
N PHE A 2 -8.69 -13.58 -10.78
CA PHE A 2 -8.15 -13.07 -9.49
C PHE A 2 -6.62 -12.95 -9.38
N LYS A 3 -5.84 -13.74 -10.14
CA LYS A 3 -4.36 -13.67 -10.08
C LYS A 3 -3.77 -12.29 -10.42
N ALA A 4 -4.44 -11.49 -11.24
CA ALA A 4 -3.99 -10.14 -11.58
C ALA A 4 -4.28 -9.12 -10.47
N LEU A 5 -5.37 -9.31 -9.71
CA LEU A 5 -5.72 -8.50 -8.54
C LEU A 5 -4.71 -8.66 -7.39
N PHE A 6 -4.09 -9.84 -7.29
CA PHE A 6 -3.08 -10.16 -6.29
C PHE A 6 -1.64 -10.12 -6.85
N SER A 7 -1.43 -9.40 -7.95
CA SER A 7 -0.09 -9.11 -8.47
C SER A 7 0.63 -8.12 -7.55
N GLN A 8 1.94 -8.30 -7.35
CA GLN A 8 2.78 -7.34 -6.63
C GLN A 8 2.63 -5.93 -7.19
N GLY A 9 2.66 -5.78 -8.51
CA GLY A 9 2.51 -4.46 -9.15
C GLY A 9 1.15 -3.82 -8.86
N MET A 10 0.08 -4.61 -8.79
CA MET A 10 -1.24 -4.09 -8.42
C MET A 10 -1.28 -3.66 -6.95
N ALA A 11 -0.67 -4.43 -6.05
CA ALA A 11 -0.57 -4.09 -4.64
C ALA A 11 0.26 -2.81 -4.41
N GLU A 12 1.33 -2.60 -5.18
CA GLU A 12 2.15 -1.39 -5.15
C GLU A 12 1.32 -0.16 -5.58
N TRP A 13 0.58 -0.25 -6.68
CA TRP A 13 -0.29 0.85 -7.13
C TRP A 13 -1.47 1.10 -6.20
N ALA A 14 -2.06 0.05 -5.63
CA ALA A 14 -3.16 0.17 -4.67
C ALA A 14 -2.71 0.87 -3.38
N THR A 15 -1.56 0.48 -2.83
CA THR A 15 -1.01 1.11 -1.62
C THR A 15 -0.52 2.53 -1.87
N ALA A 16 0.07 2.82 -3.04
CA ALA A 16 0.40 4.19 -3.44
C ALA A 16 -0.84 5.09 -3.53
N SER A 17 -1.92 4.59 -4.15
CA SER A 17 -3.20 5.30 -4.24
C SER A 17 -3.82 5.54 -2.86
N LEU A 18 -3.71 4.55 -1.97
CA LEU A 18 -4.20 4.67 -0.59
C LEU A 18 -3.48 5.80 0.17
N VAL A 19 -2.15 5.87 0.07
CA VAL A 19 -1.36 6.96 0.68
C VAL A 19 -1.78 8.32 0.11
N PHE A 20 -1.92 8.40 -1.21
CA PHE A 20 -2.30 9.65 -1.89
C PHE A 20 -3.70 10.12 -1.45
N ILE A 21 -4.70 9.24 -1.48
CA ILE A 21 -6.08 9.58 -1.11
C ILE A 21 -6.16 9.97 0.37
N SER A 22 -5.50 9.21 1.25
CA SER A 22 -5.45 9.54 2.69
C SER A 22 -4.86 10.93 2.92
N GLY A 23 -3.74 11.25 2.26
CA GLY A 23 -3.11 12.57 2.35
C GLY A 23 -3.99 13.69 1.78
N ALA A 24 -4.58 13.49 0.60
CA ALA A 24 -5.46 14.46 -0.04
C ALA A 24 -6.71 14.75 0.81
N MET A 25 -7.32 13.71 1.38
CA MET A 25 -8.48 13.86 2.26
C MET A 25 -8.13 14.53 3.57
N ALA A 26 -7.03 14.13 4.20
CA ALA A 26 -6.54 14.79 5.41
C ALA A 26 -6.29 16.29 5.16
N GLY A 27 -5.59 16.63 4.08
CA GLY A 27 -5.31 18.02 3.71
C GLY A 27 -6.58 18.84 3.48
N ARG A 28 -7.56 18.30 2.72
CA ARG A 28 -8.85 18.95 2.52
C ARG A 28 -9.60 19.17 3.83
N LEU A 29 -9.64 18.17 4.71
CA LEU A 29 -10.41 18.24 5.95
C LEU A 29 -9.75 19.14 7.00
N LEU A 30 -8.41 19.20 7.03
CA LEU A 30 -7.65 20.16 7.83
C LEU A 30 -7.99 21.60 7.42
N ALA A 31 -8.08 21.88 6.11
CA ALA A 31 -8.46 23.20 5.62
C ALA A 31 -9.90 23.61 5.98
N THR A 32 -10.79 22.64 6.24
CA THR A 32 -12.19 22.90 6.64
C THR A 32 -12.41 23.01 8.15
N GLY A 33 -11.34 22.98 8.96
CA GLY A 33 -11.43 23.15 10.42
C GLY A 33 -11.62 21.85 11.19
N MET A 34 -10.82 20.83 10.88
CA MET A 34 -10.79 19.56 11.64
C MET A 34 -10.39 19.80 13.11
N SER A 35 -10.99 19.05 14.04
CA SER A 35 -10.55 19.06 15.45
C SER A 35 -9.19 18.38 15.62
N GLU A 36 -8.49 18.67 16.70
CA GLU A 36 -7.15 18.09 16.98
C GLU A 36 -7.16 16.56 16.99
N THR A 37 -8.19 15.94 17.57
CA THR A 37 -8.34 14.48 17.63
C THR A 37 -8.57 13.87 16.25
N GLN A 38 -9.32 14.55 15.38
CA GLN A 38 -9.53 14.12 14.00
C GLN A 38 -8.28 14.29 13.15
N ALA A 39 -7.54 15.38 13.35
CA ALA A 39 -6.25 15.61 12.71
C ALA A 39 -5.24 14.51 13.08
N LEU A 40 -5.17 14.15 14.37
CA LEU A 40 -4.31 13.06 14.84
C LEU A 40 -4.70 11.72 14.17
N GLY A 41 -5.99 11.41 14.12
CA GLY A 41 -6.49 10.22 13.43
C GLY A 41 -6.13 10.20 11.94
N ALA A 42 -6.22 11.35 11.26
CA ALA A 42 -5.85 11.48 9.86
C ALA A 42 -4.34 11.25 9.64
N VAL A 43 -3.49 11.79 10.51
CA VAL A 43 -2.04 11.53 10.47
C VAL A 43 -1.75 10.04 10.67
N LEU A 44 -2.39 9.39 11.64
CA LEU A 44 -2.24 7.95 11.87
C LEU A 44 -2.69 7.12 10.66
N ALA A 45 -3.75 7.52 9.97
CA ALA A 45 -4.22 6.85 8.75
C ALA A 45 -3.18 6.95 7.61
N ILE A 46 -2.53 8.11 7.45
CA ILE A 46 -1.44 8.29 6.48
C ILE A 46 -0.26 7.38 6.84
N LEU A 47 0.17 7.36 8.11
CA LEU A 47 1.26 6.51 8.57
C LEU A 47 0.96 5.01 8.40
N GLY A 48 -0.27 4.59 8.68
CA GLY A 48 -0.73 3.22 8.43
C GLY A 48 -0.70 2.87 6.94
N SER A 49 -1.11 3.81 6.08
CA SER A 49 -1.04 3.64 4.62
C SER A 49 0.41 3.49 4.13
N LEU A 50 1.34 4.27 4.66
CA LEU A 50 2.77 4.16 4.35
C LEU A 50 3.35 2.83 4.82
N THR A 51 2.96 2.38 6.02
CA THR A 51 3.38 1.08 6.56
C THR A 51 2.92 -0.06 5.67
N ALA A 52 1.67 -0.01 5.17
CA ALA A 52 1.16 -0.97 4.21
C ALA A 52 1.93 -0.94 2.88
N ALA A 53 2.25 0.25 2.36
CA ALA A 53 3.06 0.40 1.15
C ALA A 53 4.46 -0.21 1.31
N VAL A 54 5.12 0.03 2.46
CA VAL A 54 6.42 -0.59 2.77
C VAL A 54 6.29 -2.10 2.89
N ALA A 55 5.28 -2.60 3.58
CA ALA A 55 5.04 -4.04 3.73
C ALA A 55 4.86 -4.73 2.37
N VAL A 56 4.11 -4.12 1.44
CA VAL A 56 3.97 -4.62 0.06
C VAL A 56 5.30 -4.59 -0.67
N ARG A 57 6.11 -3.54 -0.49
CA ARG A 57 7.39 -3.37 -1.17
C ARG A 57 8.46 -4.38 -0.73
N VAL A 58 8.46 -4.75 0.54
CA VAL A 58 9.43 -5.72 1.11
C VAL A 58 8.93 -7.16 1.03
N TRP A 59 7.68 -7.38 0.63
CA TRP A 59 7.11 -8.72 0.57
C TRP A 59 7.91 -9.60 -0.39
N PRO A 60 8.41 -10.77 0.03
CA PRO A 60 9.16 -11.65 -0.85
C PRO A 60 8.23 -12.18 -1.94
N VAL A 61 8.51 -11.79 -3.18
CA VAL A 61 7.88 -12.38 -4.36
C VAL A 61 8.92 -13.27 -4.99
N GLU A 62 8.63 -14.56 -5.03
CA GLU A 62 9.50 -15.54 -5.68
C GLU A 62 9.77 -15.09 -7.11
N ASP A 63 11.04 -14.87 -7.41
CA ASP A 63 11.47 -14.43 -8.72
C ASP A 63 11.02 -15.50 -9.73
N PRO A 64 10.32 -15.14 -10.82
CA PRO A 64 9.89 -16.11 -11.82
C PRO A 64 11.06 -16.96 -12.37
N VAL A 65 12.30 -16.49 -12.25
CA VAL A 65 13.51 -17.28 -12.54
C VAL A 65 13.74 -18.38 -11.50
N GLU A 66 13.64 -18.08 -10.21
CA GLU A 66 13.76 -19.06 -9.11
C GLU A 66 12.60 -20.05 -9.09
N ALA A 67 11.39 -19.59 -9.40
CA ALA A 67 10.21 -20.45 -9.50
C ALA A 67 10.35 -21.49 -10.63
N ARG A 68 10.97 -21.12 -11.77
CA ARG A 68 11.28 -22.07 -12.86
C ARG A 68 12.45 -22.99 -12.53
N ALA A 69 13.46 -22.50 -11.82
CA ALA A 69 14.61 -23.31 -11.40
C ALA A 69 14.17 -24.44 -10.45
N ARG A 70 13.30 -24.13 -9.48
CA ARG A 70 12.72 -25.12 -8.55
C ARG A 70 11.92 -26.19 -9.29
N LYS A 71 11.04 -25.78 -10.21
CA LYS A 71 10.17 -26.68 -10.98
C LYS A 71 10.92 -27.61 -11.95
N ARG A 72 12.22 -27.39 -12.19
CA ARG A 72 13.07 -28.21 -13.06
C ARG A 72 13.94 -29.19 -12.27
N GLN A 73 14.01 -29.05 -10.95
CA GLN A 73 14.71 -29.95 -10.03
C GLN A 73 13.80 -31.05 -9.47
N ASP A 74 12.48 -30.86 -9.55
CA ASP A 74 11.44 -31.87 -9.27
C ASP A 74 11.10 -32.70 -10.52
#